data_AF-A0A4V5RI68-F1
#
_entry.id   AF-A0A4V5RI68-F1
#
_cell.length_a   1.000
_cell.length_b   1.000
_cell.length_c   1.000
_cell.angle_alpha   90.00
_cell.angle_beta   90.00
_cell.angle_gamma   90.00
#
_symmetry.space_group_name_H-M   'P 1'
#
loop_
_entity.id
_entity.type
_entity.pdbx_description
1 polymer ?
#
loop_
_entity_poly.entity_id
_entity_poly.type
_entity_poly.pdbx_seq_one_letter_code
_entity_poly.pdbx_strand_id
1 'polypeptide(L)'
;NYRPKLWPNREAAQRTYLAMLRFTDTALLTFEDDQDLFGDTCLEECIERTQQAGVTEIAIKRGAKECLVLSEGRAEYVAPKP
;
A
#
# COMPACT_ATOMS: atom_id res chain seq x y z
N ASN A 1 5.77 3.53 3.77
CA ASN A 1 6.90 4.02 4.61
C ASN A 1 6.91 3.36 5.98
N TYR A 2 6.77 2.03 6.06
CA TYR A 2 6.80 1.32 7.33
C TYR A 2 8.22 1.26 7.89
N ARG A 3 8.38 1.56 9.18
CA ARG A 3 9.67 1.57 9.88
C ARG A 3 9.48 0.85 11.22
N PRO A 4 9.68 -0.48 11.29
CA PRO A 4 9.35 -1.29 12.47
C PRO A 4 9.88 -0.72 13.78
N LYS A 5 11.10 -0.17 13.77
CA LYS A 5 11.77 0.41 14.95
C LYS A 5 11.08 1.65 15.53
N LEU A 6 10.16 2.29 14.80
CA LEU A 6 9.43 3.47 15.26
C LEU A 6 8.07 3.13 15.89
N TRP A 7 7.72 1.84 15.96
CA TRP A 7 6.46 1.38 16.51
C TRP A 7 6.68 0.53 17.76
N PRO A 8 5.77 0.57 18.75
CA PRO A 8 5.88 -0.26 19.94
C PRO A 8 5.73 -1.76 19.61
N ASN A 9 4.92 -2.09 18.59
CA ASN A 9 4.79 -3.43 18.02
C ASN A 9 4.10 -3.33 16.64
N ARG A 10 4.04 -4.47 15.93
CA ARG A 10 3.46 -4.59 14.59
C ARG A 10 1.96 -4.31 14.60
N GLU A 11 1.24 -4.81 15.61
CA GLU A 11 -0.22 -4.69 15.73
C GLU A 11 -0.65 -3.24 15.89
N ALA A 12 0.11 -2.44 16.66
CA ALA A 12 -0.13 -1.01 16.82
C ALA A 12 0.08 -0.25 15.50
N ALA A 13 1.09 -0.62 14.72
CA ALA A 13 1.32 -0.06 13.40
C ALA A 13 0.17 -0.40 12.45
N GLN A 14 -0.23 -1.68 12.37
CA GLN A 14 -1.34 -2.14 11.51
C GLN A 14 -2.63 -1.37 11.82
N ARG A 15 -3.02 -1.28 13.09
CA ARG A 15 -4.22 -0.53 13.52
C ARG A 15 -4.15 0.93 13.10
N THR A 16 -2.99 1.57 13.25
CA THR A 16 -2.82 2.99 12.93
C THR A 16 -2.88 3.23 11.43
N TYR A 17 -2.26 2.36 10.64
CA TYR A 17 -2.34 2.39 9.18
C TYR A 17 -3.77 2.21 8.69
N LEU A 18 -4.50 1.20 9.19
CA LEU A 18 -5.90 0.98 8.84
C LEU A 18 -6.78 2.18 9.19
N ALA A 19 -6.54 2.82 10.34
CA ALA A 19 -7.27 4.03 10.71
C ALA A 19 -6.96 5.21 9.78
N MET A 20 -5.69 5.39 9.38
CA MET A 20 -5.27 6.44 8.45
C MET A 20 -5.87 6.25 7.06
N LEU A 21 -5.88 5.02 6.54
CA LEU A 21 -6.41 4.70 5.20
C LEU A 21 -7.88 5.11 5.05
N ARG A 22 -8.68 5.06 6.12
CA ARG A 22 -10.09 5.49 6.10
C ARG A 22 -10.31 6.98 5.84
N PHE A 23 -9.26 7.79 5.93
CA PHE A 23 -9.28 9.23 5.67
C PHE A 23 -8.36 9.59 4.49
N THR A 24 -8.07 8.64 3.61
CA THR A 24 -7.12 8.79 2.52
C THR A 24 -7.83 8.59 1.18
N ASP A 25 -7.79 9.60 0.31
CA ASP A 25 -8.32 9.47 -1.06
C ASP A 25 -7.30 8.78 -1.98
N THR A 26 -6.01 9.09 -1.80
CA THR A 26 -4.88 8.58 -2.58
C THR A 26 -3.81 7.94 -1.68
N ALA A 27 -3.52 6.66 -1.86
CA ALA A 27 -2.50 5.93 -1.11
C ALA A 27 -1.22 5.68 -1.94
N LEU A 28 -0.07 6.08 -1.39
CA LEU A 28 1.25 5.83 -1.99
C LEU A 28 2.00 4.75 -1.20
N LEU A 29 1.79 3.50 -1.59
CA LEU A 29 2.26 2.32 -0.89
C LEU A 29 3.60 1.83 -1.46
N THR A 30 4.32 1.07 -0.65
CA THR A 30 5.50 0.30 -1.07
C THR A 30 5.16 -1.14 -0.75
N PHE A 31 5.19 -2.03 -1.73
CA PHE A 31 4.69 -3.39 -1.52
C PHE A 31 5.49 -4.11 -0.42
N GLU A 32 6.82 -3.98 -0.42
CA GLU A 32 7.69 -4.57 0.60
C GLU A 32 7.33 -4.11 2.02
N ASP A 33 6.93 -2.85 2.20
CA ASP A 33 6.48 -2.35 3.51
C ASP A 33 5.19 -3.06 3.96
N ASP A 34 4.28 -3.36 3.03
CA ASP A 34 3.01 -4.04 3.30
C ASP A 34 3.21 -5.56 3.50
N GLN A 35 4.18 -6.16 2.84
CA GLN A 35 4.62 -7.53 3.15
C GLN A 35 5.14 -7.61 4.60
N ASP A 36 5.99 -6.66 5.00
CA ASP A 36 6.53 -6.61 6.37
C ASP A 36 5.44 -6.28 7.41
N LEU A 37 4.54 -5.35 7.10
CA LEU A 37 3.53 -4.86 8.05
C LEU A 37 2.30 -5.76 8.13
N PHE A 38 1.74 -6.20 7.01
CA PHE A 38 0.48 -6.95 6.97
C PHE A 38 0.68 -8.43 6.64
N GLY A 39 1.85 -8.81 6.11
CA GLY A 39 2.15 -10.20 5.77
C GLY A 39 1.71 -10.55 4.36
N ASP A 40 1.46 -9.55 3.51
CA ASP A 40 0.97 -9.73 2.16
C ASP A 40 1.93 -10.60 1.34
N THR A 41 1.34 -11.53 0.59
CA THR A 41 2.01 -12.45 -0.31
C THR A 41 1.82 -12.06 -1.77
N CYS A 42 0.77 -11.29 -2.09
CA CYS A 42 0.49 -10.78 -3.43
C CYS A 42 -0.06 -9.34 -3.40
N LEU A 43 -0.08 -8.68 -4.57
CA LEU A 43 -0.52 -7.29 -4.68
C LEU A 43 -2.01 -7.14 -4.42
N GLU A 44 -2.79 -8.17 -4.74
CA GLU A 44 -4.23 -8.20 -4.59
C GLU A 44 -4.65 -8.03 -3.13
N GLU A 45 -3.92 -8.61 -2.17
CA GLU A 45 -4.17 -8.45 -0.73
C GLU A 45 -3.97 -6.98 -0.27
N CYS A 46 -2.90 -6.35 -0.77
CA CYS A 46 -2.62 -4.93 -0.53
C CYS A 46 -3.71 -4.02 -1.11
N ILE A 47 -4.11 -4.30 -2.36
CA ILE A 47 -5.16 -3.57 -3.07
C ILE A 47 -6.50 -3.71 -2.34
N GLU A 48 -6.91 -4.95 -2.03
CA GLU A 48 -8.19 -5.23 -1.41
C GLU A 48 -8.31 -4.54 -0.05
N ARG A 49 -7.31 -4.69 0.82
CA ARG A 49 -7.29 -4.00 2.13
C ARG A 49 -7.42 -2.48 1.98
N THR A 50 -6.73 -1.92 1.00
CA THR A 50 -6.70 -0.46 0.77
C THR A 50 -8.02 0.05 0.20
N GLN A 51 -8.62 -0.66 -0.75
CA GLN A 51 -9.93 -0.32 -1.31
C GLN A 51 -11.06 -0.53 -0.29
N GLN A 52 -11.01 -1.59 0.53
CA GLN A 52 -11.96 -1.81 1.63
C GLN A 52 -11.94 -0.68 2.66
N ALA A 53 -10.81 0.02 2.80
CA ALA A 53 -10.71 1.21 3.65
C ALA A 53 -11.33 2.47 3.03
N GLY A 54 -11.73 2.43 1.76
CA GLY A 54 -12.39 3.53 1.03
C GLY A 54 -11.47 4.34 0.12
N VAL A 55 -10.19 3.96 -0.01
CA VAL A 55 -9.23 4.65 -0.88
C VAL A 55 -9.58 4.42 -2.35
N THR A 56 -9.64 5.49 -3.13
CA THR A 56 -10.05 5.45 -4.54
C THR A 56 -8.89 5.44 -5.53
N GLU A 57 -7.73 5.96 -5.13
CA GLU A 57 -6.50 5.98 -5.94
C GLU A 57 -5.34 5.33 -5.19
N ILE A 58 -4.63 4.39 -5.83
CA ILE A 58 -3.56 3.63 -5.18
C ILE A 58 -2.37 3.57 -6.12
N ALA A 59 -1.19 3.99 -5.65
CA ALA A 59 0.08 3.73 -6.33
C ALA A 59 0.94 2.82 -5.46
N ILE A 60 1.30 1.65 -5.97
CA ILE A 60 2.12 0.64 -5.28
C ILE A 60 3.48 0.57 -5.94
N LYS A 61 4.50 1.08 -5.24
CA LYS A 61 5.91 0.92 -5.60
C LYS A 61 6.36 -0.51 -5.34
N ARG A 62 7.13 -1.09 -6.27
CA ARG A 62 7.55 -2.51 -6.25
C ARG A 62 9.06 -2.66 -6.47
N GLY A 63 9.85 -1.92 -5.70
CA GLY A 63 11.30 -1.84 -5.86
C GLY A 63 11.71 -1.42 -7.28
N ALA A 64 12.51 -2.25 -7.96
CA ALA A 64 12.96 -2.02 -9.33
C ALA A 64 11.91 -2.36 -10.42
N LYS A 65 10.77 -2.96 -10.04
CA LYS A 65 9.68 -3.27 -10.97
C LYS A 65 8.83 -2.03 -11.21
N GLU A 66 8.03 -2.08 -12.26
CA GLU A 66 7.06 -1.04 -12.63
C GLU A 66 6.12 -0.73 -11.45
N CYS A 67 5.77 0.54 -11.23
CA CYS A 67 4.76 0.92 -10.25
C CYS A 67 3.39 0.45 -10.74
N LEU A 68 2.58 -0.14 -9.86
CA LEU A 68 1.18 -0.40 -10.18
C LEU A 68 0.35 0.81 -9.75
N VAL A 69 -0.46 1.36 -10.64
CA VAL A 69 -1.38 2.46 -10.36
C VAL A 69 -2.81 1.99 -10.58
N LEU A 70 -3.65 2.17 -9.58
CA LEU A 70 -5.09 1.96 -9.64
C LEU A 70 -5.79 3.31 -9.51
N SER A 71 -6.52 3.71 -10.54
CA SER A 71 -7.30 4.95 -10.55
C SER A 71 -8.47 4.82 -11.52
N GLU A 72 -9.62 5.41 -11.18
CA GLU A 72 -10.84 5.37 -12.02
C GLU A 72 -11.27 3.95 -12.47
N GLY A 73 -11.02 2.94 -11.61
CA GLY A 73 -11.32 1.54 -11.92
C GLY A 73 -10.39 0.88 -12.92
N ARG A 74 -9.27 1.51 -13.29
CA ARG A 74 -8.23 0.97 -14.17
C ARG A 74 -6.97 0.65 -13.38
N ALA A 75 -6.28 -0.40 -13.81
CA ALA A 75 -4.99 -0.81 -13.26
C ALA A 75 -3.93 -0.72 -14.36
N GLU A 76 -2.85 0.04 -14.11
CA GLU A 76 -1.78 0.29 -15.08
C GLU A 76 -0.41 0.06 -14.43
N TYR A 77 0.49 -0.57 -15.19
CA TYR A 77 1.90 -0.71 -14.81
C TYR A 77 2.72 0.39 -15.46
N VAL A 78 3.42 1.17 -14.63
CA VAL A 78 4.20 2.34 -15.07
C VAL A 78 5.69 2.07 -14.80
N ALA A 79 6.45 1.89 -15.88
CA ALA A 79 7.90 1.73 -15.81
C ALA A 79 8.63 3.06 -15.53
N PRO A 80 9.78 3.04 -14.84
CA PRO A 80 10.66 4.21 -14.75
C PRO A 80 11.15 4.60 -16.14
N LYS A 81 11.29 5.91 -16.37
CA LYS A 81 11.92 6.42 -17.60
C LYS A 81 13.45 6.21 -17.51
N PRO A 82 14.13 5.90 -18.63
CA PRO A 82 15.59 5.79 -18.68
C PRO A 82 16.30 7.08 -18.27
#